data_AF-A0A8S2T9F1-F1
#
_entry.id   AF-A0A8S2T9F1-F1
#
_cell.length_a   1.000
_cell.length_b   1.000
_cell.length_c   1.000
_cell.angle_alpha   90.00
_cell.angle_beta   90.00
_cell.angle_gamma   90.00
#
_symmetry.space_group_name_H-M   'P 1'
#
loop_
_entity.id
_entity.type
_entity.pdbx_description
1 polymer ?
#
loop_
_entity_poly.entity_id
_entity_poly.type
_entity_poly.pdbx_seq_one_letter_code
_entity_poly.pdbx_strand_id
1 'polypeptide(L)'
;SELNIKTDPYDILIDSRNRQHLFDDDDDNIPLEYRSLRAYVCILYYEPRMRITIQRRRVITKKLPHTLYKPRQYQFKSTRFKTRSEQ
;
A
#
# COMPACT_ATOMS: atom_id res chain seq x y z
N SER A 1 -9.16 -18.76 -9.44
CA SER A 1 -8.46 -18.35 -8.21
C SER A 1 -8.31 -16.85 -8.30
N GLU A 2 -8.70 -16.11 -7.27
CA GLU A 2 -8.59 -14.65 -7.28
C GLU A 2 -7.14 -14.17 -7.14
N LEU A 3 -6.33 -14.98 -6.46
CA LEU A 3 -4.92 -14.71 -6.18
C LEU A 3 -4.01 -15.59 -7.04
N ASN A 4 -2.95 -14.97 -7.57
CA ASN A 4 -1.86 -15.60 -8.29
C ASN A 4 -0.60 -15.61 -7.44
N ILE A 5 -0.23 -16.80 -6.97
CA ILE A 5 0.96 -17.06 -6.14
C ILE A 5 2.10 -17.72 -6.90
N LYS A 6 1.95 -17.91 -8.23
CA LYS A 6 2.85 -18.73 -9.05
C LYS A 6 3.76 -17.89 -9.94
N THR A 7 3.27 -16.74 -10.42
CA THR A 7 4.02 -15.90 -11.35
C THR A 7 5.27 -15.28 -10.73
N ASP A 8 5.18 -14.81 -9.50
CA ASP A 8 6.32 -14.31 -8.73
C ASP A 8 6.49 -15.20 -7.49
N PRO A 9 7.64 -15.87 -7.29
CA PRO A 9 7.90 -16.72 -6.13
C PRO A 9 8.16 -15.94 -4.83
N TYR A 10 8.11 -14.61 -4.89
CA TYR A 10 8.22 -13.72 -3.74
C TYR A 10 6.98 -12.83 -3.56
N ASP A 11 5.93 -12.96 -4.35
CA ASP A 11 4.77 -12.06 -4.29
C ASP A 11 3.44 -12.80 -4.43
N ILE A 12 2.36 -12.11 -4.08
CA ILE A 12 0.99 -12.54 -4.29
C ILE A 12 0.32 -11.47 -5.13
N LEU A 13 -0.03 -11.82 -6.36
CA LEU A 13 -0.61 -10.90 -7.33
C LEU A 13 -2.12 -11.10 -7.44
N ILE A 14 -2.85 -10.06 -7.82
CA ILE A 14 -4.23 -10.21 -8.28
C ILE A 14 -4.20 -10.85 -9.68
N ASP A 15 -5.00 -11.91 -9.87
CA ASP A 15 -5.15 -12.59 -11.17
C ASP A 15 -5.63 -11.56 -12.22
N SER A 16 -5.00 -11.57 -13.40
CA SER A 16 -5.29 -10.62 -14.48
C SER A 16 -6.77 -10.64 -14.90
N ARG A 17 -7.43 -11.80 -14.78
CA ARG A 17 -8.88 -11.94 -15.04
C ARG A 17 -9.76 -11.14 -14.09
N ASN A 18 -9.25 -10.80 -12.91
CA ASN A 18 -9.94 -10.03 -11.89
C ASN A 18 -9.51 -8.55 -11.87
N ARG A 19 -8.62 -8.13 -12.79
CA ARG A 19 -8.15 -6.73 -12.87
C ARG A 19 -9.11 -5.81 -13.63
N GLN A 20 -10.01 -6.36 -14.44
CA GLN A 20 -10.86 -5.68 -15.42
C GLN A 20 -11.85 -4.64 -14.87
N HIS A 21 -11.91 -4.43 -13.55
CA HIS A 21 -12.85 -3.49 -12.93
C HIS A 21 -12.23 -2.46 -12.00
N LEU A 22 -10.90 -2.43 -11.86
CA LEU A 22 -10.27 -1.58 -10.84
C LEU A 22 -9.81 -0.21 -11.40
N PHE A 23 -9.42 -0.11 -12.68
CA PHE A 23 -8.93 1.12 -13.31
C PHE A 23 -9.11 1.04 -14.85
N ASP A 24 -9.14 2.19 -15.56
CA ASP A 24 -9.10 2.21 -17.03
C ASP A 24 -7.89 1.39 -17.53
N ASP A 25 -8.08 0.62 -18.60
CA ASP A 25 -7.25 -0.51 -19.09
C ASP A 25 -5.75 -0.22 -19.38
N ASP A 26 -5.23 0.97 -19.07
CA ASP A 26 -3.80 1.30 -19.15
C ASP A 26 -3.05 0.79 -17.91
N ASP A 27 -2.62 -0.48 -17.97
CA ASP A 27 -1.88 -1.18 -16.90
C ASP A 27 -0.58 -0.45 -16.48
N ASP A 28 -0.04 0.43 -17.34
CA ASP A 28 1.14 1.27 -17.04
C ASP A 28 0.87 2.39 -16.03
N ASN A 29 -0.38 2.86 -15.91
CA ASN A 29 -0.75 3.95 -15.00
C ASN A 29 -1.30 3.45 -13.66
N ILE A 30 -1.50 2.13 -13.50
CA ILE A 30 -2.04 1.54 -12.28
C ILE A 30 -0.93 1.44 -11.23
N PRO A 31 -1.11 2.03 -10.03
CA PRO A 31 -0.15 1.87 -8.94
C PRO A 31 0.04 0.39 -8.57
N LEU A 32 1.28 0.00 -8.32
CA LEU A 32 1.66 -1.40 -8.05
C LEU A 32 0.88 -2.00 -6.88
N GLU A 33 0.52 -1.18 -5.90
CA GLU A 33 -0.23 -1.56 -4.70
C GLU A 33 -1.62 -2.13 -5.00
N TYR A 34 -2.16 -1.88 -6.19
CA TYR A 34 -3.43 -2.47 -6.61
C TYR A 34 -3.31 -3.86 -7.22
N ARG A 35 -2.11 -4.29 -7.62
CA ARG A 35 -1.90 -5.61 -8.26
C ARG A 35 -0.93 -6.51 -7.50
N SER A 36 -0.10 -5.96 -6.63
CA SER A 36 0.93 -6.66 -5.85
C SER A 36 0.67 -6.49 -4.36
N LEU A 37 0.51 -7.62 -3.66
CA LEU A 37 0.39 -7.61 -2.20
C LEU A 37 1.68 -7.10 -1.55
N ARG A 38 2.85 -7.44 -2.09
CA ARG A 38 4.13 -6.94 -1.58
C ARG A 38 4.24 -5.42 -1.69
N ALA A 39 3.78 -4.83 -2.80
CA ALA A 39 3.72 -3.38 -2.96
C ALA A 39 2.70 -2.76 -1.99
N TYR A 40 1.50 -3.33 -1.89
CA TYR A 40 0.46 -2.85 -0.98
C TYR A 40 0.94 -2.83 0.49
N VAL A 41 1.48 -3.96 0.95
CA VAL A 41 1.96 -4.13 2.32
C VAL A 41 3.19 -3.26 2.63
N CYS A 42 3.98 -2.90 1.63
CA CYS A 42 5.11 -1.98 1.78
C CYS A 42 4.69 -0.62 2.39
N ILE A 43 3.47 -0.15 2.09
CA ILE A 43 2.95 1.17 2.50
C ILE A 43 1.72 1.10 3.41
N LEU A 44 1.29 -0.10 3.80
CA LEU A 44 0.05 -0.33 4.57
C LEU A 44 0.02 0.42 5.91
N TYR A 45 1.17 0.58 6.56
CA TYR A 45 1.28 1.27 7.84
C TYR A 45 2.04 2.58 7.70
N TYR A 46 1.50 3.65 8.29
CA TYR A 46 2.19 4.93 8.39
C TYR A 46 3.53 4.82 9.14
N GLU A 47 3.54 4.09 10.26
CA GLU A 47 4.74 3.71 11.01
C GLU A 47 4.89 2.19 11.08
N PRO A 48 5.64 1.57 10.15
CA PRO A 48 5.80 0.12 10.14
C PRO A 48 6.72 -0.32 11.30
N ARG A 49 6.18 -1.14 12.21
CA ARG A 49 6.95 -1.80 13.30
C ARG A 49 7.00 -3.32 13.16
N MET A 50 5.95 -3.91 12.60
CA MET A 50 5.85 -5.34 12.35
C MET A 50 6.72 -5.75 11.15
N ARG A 51 7.51 -6.82 11.32
CA ARG A 51 8.25 -7.43 10.21
C ARG A 51 7.34 -8.37 9.42
N ILE A 52 7.15 -8.08 8.14
CA ILE A 52 6.29 -8.87 7.25
C ILE A 52 7.14 -9.65 6.24
N THR A 53 6.75 -10.89 5.99
CA THR A 53 7.41 -11.80 5.04
C THR A 53 6.34 -12.38 4.13
N ILE A 54 6.55 -12.29 2.81
CA ILE A 54 5.67 -12.90 1.80
C ILE A 54 6.52 -13.92 1.05
N GLN A 55 6.01 -15.14 0.94
CA GLN A 55 6.67 -16.26 0.26
C GLN A 55 8.17 -16.38 0.61
N ARG A 56 8.43 -16.47 1.93
CA ARG A 56 9.77 -16.62 2.54
C ARG A 56 10.74 -15.45 2.29
N ARG A 57 10.31 -14.35 1.65
CA ARG A 57 11.12 -13.15 1.46
C ARG A 57 10.53 -11.95 2.20
N ARG A 58 11.36 -11.33 3.04
CA ARG A 58 10.98 -10.13 3.81
C ARG A 58 10.47 -9.03 2.88
N VAL A 59 9.40 -8.35 3.28
CA VAL A 59 8.91 -7.14 2.63
C VAL A 59 9.70 -5.95 3.18
N ILE A 60 10.17 -5.08 2.29
CA ILE A 60 10.80 -3.82 2.70
C ILE A 60 9.69 -2.80 2.88
N THR A 61 9.29 -2.54 4.12
CA THR A 61 8.30 -1.51 4.42
C THR A 61 8.89 -0.12 4.32
N LYS A 62 8.08 0.87 3.96
CA LYS A 62 8.50 2.26 3.76
C LYS A 62 7.61 3.21 4.56
N LYS A 63 8.24 4.24 5.14
CA LYS A 63 7.52 5.43 5.62
C LYS A 63 7.38 6.39 4.46
N LEU A 64 6.18 6.54 3.89
CA LEU A 64 5.95 7.36 2.69
C LEU A 64 6.57 8.78 2.74
N PRO A 65 6.52 9.53 3.86
CA PRO A 65 7.16 10.84 3.91
C PRO A 65 8.67 10.82 3.62
N HIS A 66 9.35 9.70 3.88
CA HIS A 66 10.80 9.53 3.68
C HIS A 66 11.17 9.13 2.24
N THR A 67 10.18 8.83 1.39
CA THR A 67 10.41 8.42 0.00
C THR A 67 10.19 9.55 -1.00
N LEU A 68 9.79 10.73 -0.52
CA LEU A 68 9.45 11.89 -1.35
C LEU A 68 10.57 12.93 -1.33
N TYR A 69 10.67 13.70 -2.41
CA TYR A 69 11.59 14.84 -2.48
C TYR A 69 11.04 16.03 -1.68
N LYS A 70 11.82 16.51 -0.70
CA LYS A 70 11.50 17.69 0.14
C LYS A 70 10.08 17.65 0.75
N PRO A 71 9.77 16.65 1.60
CA PRO A 71 8.46 16.55 2.23
C PRO A 71 8.17 17.79 3.09
N ARG A 72 6.92 18.25 3.08
CA ARG A 72 6.43 19.35 3.92
C ARG A 72 5.26 18.87 4.78
N GLN A 73 5.18 19.38 6.00
CA GLN A 73 4.09 19.07 6.92
C GLN A 73 3.28 20.34 7.21
N TYR A 74 1.95 20.22 7.09
CA TYR A 74 1.01 21.29 7.40
C TYR A 74 0.11 20.85 8.54
N GLN A 75 -0.05 21.72 9.54
CA GLN A 75 -0.85 21.42 10.72
C GLN A 75 -2.31 21.80 10.47
N PHE A 76 -3.20 20.80 10.41
CA PHE A 76 -4.64 21.02 10.27
C PHE A 76 -5.33 21.04 11.64
N LYS A 77 -6.03 22.13 11.94
CA LYS A 77 -6.83 22.26 13.18
C LYS A 77 -8.24 21.71 12.93
N SER A 78 -8.56 20.57 13.54
CA SER A 78 -9.89 19.94 13.43
C SER A 78 -10.79 20.34 14.60
N THR A 79 -11.84 21.13 14.32
CA THR A 79 -12.89 21.45 15.32
C THR A 79 -13.58 20.19 15.82
N ARG A 80 -13.87 19.24 14.92
CA ARG A 80 -14.44 17.94 15.25
C ARG A 80 -13.55 17.14 16.22
N PHE A 81 -12.23 17.21 16.05
CA PHE A 81 -11.30 16.55 16.97
C PHE A 81 -11.33 17.23 18.35
N LYS A 82 -11.24 18.57 18.39
CA LYS A 82 -11.28 19.35 19.63
C LYS A 82 -12.55 19.06 20.44
N THR A 83 -13.73 19.16 19.82
CA THR A 83 -15.01 18.95 20.51
C THR A 83 -15.12 17.53 21.10
N ARG A 84 -14.58 16.51 20.41
CA ARG A 84 -14.63 15.12 20.90
C ARG A 84 -13.59 14.79 21.96
N SER A 85 -12.51 15.56 22.10
CA SER A 85 -11.51 15.35 23.16
C SER A 85 -11.88 16.02 24.49
N GLU A 86 -12.82 16.97 24.45
CA GLU A 86 -13.27 17.75 25.62
C GLU A 86 -14.54 17.15 26.27
N GLN A 87 -15.17 16.16 25.62
CA GLN A 87 -16.29 15.37 26.16
C GLN A 87 -15.78 14.16 26.94
#